data_AF-A0A139IC27-F1
#
_entry.id   AF-A0A139IC27-F1
#
_cell.length_a   1.000
_cell.length_b   1.000
_cell.length_c   1.000
_cell.angle_alpha   90.00
_cell.angle_beta   90.00
_cell.angle_gamma   90.00
#
_symmetry.space_group_name_H-M   'P 1'
#
loop_
_entity.id
_entity.type
_entity.pdbx_description
1 polymer ?
#
loop_
_entity_poly.entity_id
_entity_poly.type
_entity_poly.pdbx_seq_one_letter_code
_entity_poly.pdbx_strand_id
1 'polypeptide(L)'
;MDVATRERSTYLRQDLGKGIVKSSYCLTKDGQPEKRHLEIKLPDNMTYEAGDYLAILPLNPQSTVTRVMKRFEISAFATTTIKPGAATFLPIGVPLPIVELLKGFVELSLPATKRHLQTCIACTSGAVEREALHALQSERAFRELNDCHASLLDLLERYKTIGLGFNTFIAMLQPLKPPLYSISSSPLLDATSCTVTYGVIDEDAKSGNGRYVGVFGSYLSGLVIGDEVLVSVRATNKYFHLPAEISSTPVLVFGAGTGIAPFRGFIQERAQQIAAGRTLAPAIMYMGCRSSSSDRLHSDEMDRWTKLGAVDIKYAFSQESHASEGCRYIQDRVWKEREDVIALWRAGAKVFVCGGPAVSEGLGDVSQKLLLESIKSRGQEMSDEEAEKWFQDRRNVRYVVDVFA
;
A
#
# COMPACT_ATOMS: atom_id res chain seq x y z
N MET A 1 -38.75 18.32 7.42
CA MET A 1 -37.27 18.32 7.52
C MET A 1 -36.80 17.13 6.75
N ASP A 2 -36.22 17.34 5.57
CA ASP A 2 -35.73 16.24 4.74
C ASP A 2 -34.28 15.97 5.12
N VAL A 3 -34.02 14.78 5.65
CA VAL A 3 -32.68 14.33 6.02
C VAL A 3 -32.13 13.50 4.87
N ALA A 4 -31.04 13.96 4.26
CA ALA A 4 -30.34 13.17 3.26
C ALA A 4 -29.67 11.97 3.93
N THR A 5 -30.08 10.75 3.56
CA THR A 5 -29.59 9.49 4.16
C THR A 5 -28.62 8.73 3.26
N ARG A 6 -28.30 9.25 2.07
CA ARG A 6 -27.40 8.58 1.12
C ARG A 6 -25.97 8.66 1.60
N GLU A 7 -25.30 7.52 1.60
CA GLU A 7 -23.91 7.40 2.04
C GLU A 7 -22.92 7.92 0.99
N ARG A 8 -21.77 8.38 1.47
CA ARG A 8 -20.66 8.87 0.64
C ARG A 8 -20.20 7.83 -0.39
N SER A 9 -20.13 6.56 0.01
CA SER A 9 -19.81 5.42 -0.86
C SER A 9 -20.75 5.32 -2.07
N THR A 10 -22.05 5.59 -1.88
CA THR A 10 -23.05 5.58 -2.96
C THR A 10 -22.75 6.64 -4.02
N TYR A 11 -22.41 7.85 -3.61
CA TYR A 11 -22.05 8.92 -4.54
C TYR A 11 -20.75 8.62 -5.30
N LEU A 12 -19.77 8.05 -4.60
CA LEU A 12 -18.50 7.63 -5.20
C LEU A 12 -18.61 6.33 -6.02
N ARG A 13 -19.80 5.72 -6.08
CA ARG A 13 -20.09 4.45 -6.77
C ARG A 13 -19.18 3.31 -6.30
N GLN A 14 -19.00 3.24 -4.99
CA GLN A 14 -18.15 2.24 -4.34
C GLN A 14 -19.04 1.32 -3.50
N ASP A 15 -18.89 0.02 -3.73
CA ASP A 15 -19.51 -1.01 -2.90
C ASP A 15 -18.67 -1.20 -1.64
N LEU A 16 -19.09 -0.55 -0.56
CA LEU A 16 -18.43 -0.50 0.75
C LEU A 16 -19.47 -0.67 1.86
N GLY A 17 -19.10 -1.42 2.90
CA GLY A 17 -19.85 -1.56 4.14
C GLY A 17 -19.18 -0.84 5.30
N LYS A 18 -19.87 -0.75 6.44
CA LYS A 18 -19.36 -0.11 7.66
C LYS A 18 -18.61 -1.11 8.53
N GLY A 19 -17.30 -0.96 8.60
CA GLY A 19 -16.46 -1.62 9.59
C GLY A 19 -16.31 -0.77 10.86
N ILE A 20 -15.97 -1.41 11.97
CA ILE A 20 -15.73 -0.74 13.25
C ILE A 20 -14.29 -0.98 13.70
N VAL A 21 -13.58 0.09 14.05
CA VAL A 21 -12.21 -0.02 14.55
C VAL A 21 -12.20 -0.70 15.92
N LYS A 22 -11.44 -1.79 16.03
CA LYS A 22 -11.29 -2.61 17.25
C LYS A 22 -10.00 -2.32 17.99
N SER A 23 -8.92 -2.05 17.27
CA SER A 23 -7.63 -1.66 17.84
C SER A 23 -6.80 -0.88 16.81
N SER A 24 -5.95 0.05 17.29
CA SER A 24 -5.03 0.84 16.47
C SER A 24 -3.81 1.20 17.30
N TYR A 25 -2.60 0.82 16.85
CA TYR A 25 -1.36 1.12 17.58
C TYR A 25 -0.13 1.16 16.66
N CYS A 26 0.89 1.89 17.10
CA CYS A 26 2.17 1.96 16.41
C CYS A 26 3.01 0.70 16.66
N LEU A 27 3.65 0.19 15.62
CA LEU A 27 4.52 -1.01 15.65
C LEU A 27 6.01 -0.67 15.70
N THR A 28 6.36 0.59 15.47
CA THR A 28 7.75 1.06 15.37
C THR A 28 8.08 1.97 16.53
N LYS A 29 9.35 1.96 16.96
CA LYS A 29 9.85 2.89 17.97
C LYS A 29 9.93 4.32 17.43
N ASP A 30 9.93 5.28 18.34
CA ASP A 30 10.14 6.70 18.04
C ASP A 30 11.42 6.92 17.21
N GLY A 31 11.33 7.83 16.25
CA GLY A 31 12.43 8.13 15.31
C GLY A 31 12.58 7.15 14.15
N GLN A 32 11.81 6.06 14.10
CA GLN A 32 11.67 5.22 12.90
C GLN A 32 10.47 5.67 12.05
N PRO A 33 10.47 5.39 10.74
CA PRO A 33 9.29 5.60 9.91
C PRO A 33 8.12 4.83 10.50
N GLU A 34 7.04 5.55 10.74
CA GLU A 34 5.90 5.03 11.46
C GLU A 34 5.20 3.94 10.65
N LYS A 35 5.04 2.77 11.27
CA LYS A 35 4.22 1.67 10.75
C LYS A 35 3.25 1.25 11.84
N ARG A 36 2.01 0.98 11.46
CA ARG A 36 0.91 0.77 12.40
C ARG A 36 0.15 -0.50 12.13
N HIS A 37 -0.49 -0.99 13.17
CA HIS A 37 -1.51 -2.02 13.14
C HIS A 37 -2.88 -1.36 13.27
N LEU A 38 -3.85 -1.87 12.51
CA LEU A 38 -5.26 -1.54 12.64
C LEU A 38 -6.08 -2.81 12.52
N GLU A 39 -7.02 -3.00 13.43
CA GLU A 39 -8.00 -4.08 13.43
C GLU A 39 -9.39 -3.51 13.21
N ILE A 40 -10.14 -4.11 12.29
CA ILE A 40 -11.47 -3.68 11.89
C ILE A 40 -12.42 -4.88 12.00
N LYS A 41 -13.49 -4.73 12.77
CA LYS A 41 -14.64 -5.63 12.70
C LYS A 41 -15.34 -5.40 11.36
N LEU A 42 -15.51 -6.48 10.60
CA LEU A 42 -16.17 -6.47 9.31
C LEU A 42 -17.70 -6.50 9.45
N PRO A 43 -18.44 -5.99 8.44
CA PRO A 43 -19.86 -6.28 8.28
C PRO A 43 -20.13 -7.78 8.20
N ASP A 44 -21.28 -8.24 8.70
CA ASP A 44 -21.65 -9.67 8.75
C ASP A 44 -21.69 -10.35 7.37
N ASN A 45 -21.86 -9.58 6.29
CA ASN A 45 -21.91 -10.08 4.92
C ASN A 45 -20.54 -10.05 4.20
N MET A 46 -19.45 -9.75 4.91
CA MET A 46 -18.09 -9.74 4.36
C MET A 46 -17.26 -10.88 4.93
N THR A 47 -16.76 -11.72 4.03
CA THR A 47 -15.79 -12.78 4.34
C THR A 47 -14.48 -12.49 3.61
N TYR A 48 -13.38 -13.04 4.12
CA TYR A 48 -12.06 -12.89 3.50
C TYR A 48 -11.23 -14.16 3.68
N GLU A 49 -10.21 -14.31 2.86
CA GLU A 49 -9.14 -15.31 3.04
C GLU A 49 -7.81 -14.63 3.37
N ALA A 50 -6.92 -15.34 4.07
CA ALA A 50 -5.57 -14.83 4.25
C ALA A 50 -4.92 -14.59 2.87
N GLY A 51 -4.35 -13.40 2.67
CA GLY A 51 -3.81 -12.95 1.38
C GLY A 51 -4.70 -11.94 0.63
N ASP A 52 -5.99 -11.84 0.99
CA ASP A 52 -6.90 -10.84 0.42
C ASP A 52 -6.53 -9.41 0.81
N TYR A 53 -7.17 -8.44 0.14
CA TYR A 53 -7.03 -7.03 0.43
C TYR A 53 -8.25 -6.46 1.15
N LEU A 54 -8.02 -5.48 2.01
CA LEU A 54 -9.04 -4.59 2.54
C LEU A 54 -8.95 -3.24 1.81
N ALA A 55 -10.01 -2.88 1.10
CA ALA A 55 -10.19 -1.54 0.55
C ALA A 55 -10.78 -0.64 1.63
N ILE A 56 -10.15 0.49 1.96
CA ILE A 56 -10.63 1.41 3.00
C ILE A 56 -10.80 2.82 2.42
N LEU A 57 -11.99 3.40 2.42
CA LEU A 57 -12.20 4.74 1.86
C LEU A 57 -11.74 5.84 2.84
N PRO A 58 -10.69 6.62 2.51
CA PRO A 58 -10.11 7.58 3.43
C PRO A 58 -10.90 8.88 3.54
N LEU A 59 -10.35 9.82 4.31
CA LEU A 59 -10.65 11.24 4.27
C LEU A 59 -9.36 12.03 4.00
N ASN A 60 -9.44 13.10 3.23
CA ASN A 60 -8.28 13.99 3.04
C ASN A 60 -7.88 14.64 4.38
N PRO A 61 -6.57 14.85 4.62
CA PRO A 61 -6.09 15.55 5.80
C PRO A 61 -6.64 16.97 5.89
N GLN A 62 -6.98 17.41 7.10
CA GLN A 62 -7.49 18.76 7.35
C GLN A 62 -6.50 19.84 6.89
N SER A 63 -5.19 19.57 6.97
CA SER A 63 -4.14 20.46 6.47
C SER A 63 -4.27 20.70 4.95
N THR A 64 -4.47 19.65 4.16
CA THR A 64 -4.67 19.74 2.70
C THR A 64 -5.97 20.45 2.35
N VAL A 65 -7.07 20.17 3.05
CA VAL A 65 -8.35 20.87 2.87
C VAL A 65 -8.19 22.37 3.14
N THR A 66 -7.47 22.73 4.20
CA THR A 66 -7.21 24.13 4.57
C THR A 66 -6.37 24.86 3.52
N ARG A 67 -5.39 24.19 2.91
CA ARG A 67 -4.59 24.74 1.80
C ARG A 67 -5.48 25.11 0.60
N VAL A 68 -6.40 24.22 0.21
CA VAL A 68 -7.37 24.52 -0.86
C VAL A 68 -8.23 25.72 -0.49
N MET A 69 -8.84 25.72 0.70
CA MET A 69 -9.69 26.84 1.13
C MET A 69 -8.94 28.18 1.12
N LYS A 70 -7.69 28.19 1.59
CA LYS A 70 -6.83 29.37 1.55
C LYS A 70 -6.51 29.80 0.11
N ARG A 71 -6.19 28.87 -0.80
CA ARG A 71 -5.84 29.19 -2.18
C ARG A 71 -6.98 29.84 -2.97
N PHE A 72 -8.22 29.48 -2.65
CA PHE A 72 -9.42 30.00 -3.31
C PHE A 72 -10.18 31.04 -2.47
N GLU A 73 -9.64 31.42 -1.30
CA GLU A 73 -10.26 32.38 -0.37
C GLU A 73 -11.69 32.00 0.04
N ILE A 74 -11.92 30.69 0.24
CA ILE A 74 -13.24 30.15 0.58
C ILE A 74 -13.37 30.01 2.11
N SER A 75 -14.48 30.51 2.64
CA SER A 75 -14.86 30.33 4.05
C SER A 75 -15.09 28.85 4.38
N ALA A 76 -14.66 28.40 5.55
CA ALA A 76 -14.94 27.06 6.06
C ALA A 76 -16.44 26.76 6.23
N PHE A 77 -17.28 27.80 6.32
CA PHE A 77 -18.73 27.70 6.41
C PHE A 77 -19.43 27.74 5.04
N ALA A 78 -18.67 27.86 3.95
CA ALA A 78 -19.25 27.92 2.62
C ALA A 78 -19.94 26.60 2.25
N THR A 79 -21.10 26.71 1.61
CA THR A 79 -21.85 25.59 1.04
C THR A 79 -21.93 25.75 -0.46
N THR A 80 -21.88 24.63 -1.18
CA THR A 80 -22.16 24.59 -2.62
C THR A 80 -23.39 23.74 -2.90
N THR A 81 -24.04 23.98 -4.03
CA THR A 81 -25.09 23.11 -4.56
C THR A 81 -24.78 22.84 -6.03
N ILE A 82 -24.55 21.58 -6.37
CA ILE A 82 -24.28 21.18 -7.74
C ILE A 82 -25.61 21.18 -8.50
N LYS A 83 -25.65 21.91 -9.63
CA LYS A 83 -26.87 22.06 -10.43
C LYS A 83 -27.25 20.74 -11.14
N PRO A 84 -28.56 20.46 -11.32
CA PRO A 84 -29.03 19.37 -12.18
C PRO A 84 -28.41 19.43 -13.58
N GLY A 85 -28.12 18.26 -14.16
CA GLY A 85 -27.52 18.12 -15.49
C GLY A 85 -25.99 18.24 -15.53
N ALA A 86 -25.32 18.49 -14.40
CA ALA A 86 -23.86 18.44 -14.34
C ALA A 86 -23.36 16.99 -14.49
N ALA A 87 -22.41 16.77 -15.41
CA ALA A 87 -21.71 15.49 -15.54
C ALA A 87 -20.66 15.37 -14.41
N THR A 88 -21.08 14.83 -13.27
CA THR A 88 -20.23 14.76 -12.06
C THR A 88 -20.59 13.54 -11.18
N PHE A 89 -19.64 13.13 -10.35
CA PHE A 89 -19.84 12.14 -9.28
C PHE A 89 -20.31 12.77 -7.96
N LEU A 90 -20.29 14.11 -7.87
CA LEU A 90 -20.68 14.82 -6.67
C LEU A 90 -22.21 14.80 -6.47
N PRO A 91 -22.69 14.94 -5.22
CA PRO A 91 -24.12 15.04 -4.94
C PRO A 91 -24.79 16.20 -5.69
N ILE A 92 -25.79 15.90 -6.53
CA ILE A 92 -26.54 16.88 -7.33
C ILE A 92 -27.80 17.33 -6.58
N GLY A 93 -28.09 18.63 -6.60
CA GLY A 93 -29.33 19.20 -6.08
C GLY A 93 -29.40 19.28 -4.55
N VAL A 94 -28.31 18.97 -3.85
CA VAL A 94 -28.24 19.05 -2.38
C VAL A 94 -27.18 20.07 -1.94
N PRO A 95 -27.47 20.89 -0.90
CA PRO A 95 -26.46 21.71 -0.26
C PRO A 95 -25.36 20.83 0.38
N LEU A 96 -24.11 21.10 0.04
CA LEU A 96 -22.94 20.37 0.53
C LEU A 96 -21.92 21.38 1.09
N PRO A 97 -21.54 21.30 2.37
CA PRO A 97 -20.42 22.09 2.89
C PRO A 97 -19.14 21.83 2.09
N ILE A 98 -18.42 22.90 1.73
CA ILE A 98 -17.18 22.79 0.93
C ILE A 98 -16.13 21.94 1.63
N VAL A 99 -16.04 22.02 2.96
CA VAL A 99 -15.14 21.20 3.77
C VAL A 99 -15.43 19.71 3.55
N GLU A 100 -16.71 19.30 3.60
CA GLU A 100 -17.09 17.89 3.38
C GLU A 100 -16.83 17.42 1.95
N LEU A 101 -17.07 18.29 0.96
CA LEU A 101 -16.73 18.01 -0.44
C LEU A 101 -15.23 17.72 -0.58
N LEU A 102 -14.39 18.65 -0.10
CA LEU A 102 -12.94 18.57 -0.20
C LEU A 102 -12.37 17.42 0.63
N LYS A 103 -12.95 17.14 1.80
CA LYS A 103 -12.49 16.09 2.69
C LYS A 103 -12.85 14.70 2.19
N GLY A 104 -14.06 14.54 1.66
CA GLY A 104 -14.67 13.23 1.47
C GLY A 104 -14.83 12.76 0.03
N PHE A 105 -14.81 13.65 -0.97
CA PHE A 105 -15.26 13.29 -2.32
C PHE A 105 -14.18 13.37 -3.40
N VAL A 106 -13.15 14.19 -3.24
CA VAL A 106 -12.18 14.49 -4.31
C VAL A 106 -10.75 14.14 -3.90
N GLU A 107 -9.93 13.73 -4.86
CA GLU A 107 -8.49 13.51 -4.68
C GLU A 107 -7.73 14.84 -4.72
N LEU A 108 -7.13 15.25 -3.60
CA LEU A 108 -6.42 16.54 -3.50
C LEU A 108 -4.90 16.45 -3.73
N SER A 109 -4.34 15.26 -3.54
CA SER A 109 -2.88 15.04 -3.49
C SER A 109 -2.34 14.19 -4.63
N LEU A 110 -3.17 13.84 -5.63
CA LEU A 110 -2.69 13.12 -6.81
C LEU A 110 -1.73 13.99 -7.63
N PRO A 111 -0.67 13.41 -8.22
CA PRO A 111 0.24 14.14 -9.11
C PRO A 111 -0.50 14.83 -10.25
N ALA A 112 -0.04 16.03 -10.59
CA ALA A 112 -0.59 16.81 -11.68
C ALA A 112 -0.39 16.12 -13.03
N THR A 113 -1.40 16.17 -13.88
CA THR A 113 -1.38 15.58 -15.22
C THR A 113 -0.95 16.59 -16.28
N LYS A 114 -0.56 16.12 -17.47
CA LYS A 114 -0.30 17.02 -18.63
C LYS A 114 -1.52 17.89 -18.98
N ARG A 115 -2.74 17.36 -18.82
CA ARG A 115 -3.98 18.12 -19.01
C ARG A 115 -4.14 19.23 -17.97
N HIS A 116 -3.76 18.97 -16.73
CA HIS A 116 -3.72 20.00 -15.69
C HIS A 116 -2.75 21.12 -16.07
N LEU A 117 -1.54 20.79 -16.52
CA LEU A 117 -0.55 21.78 -16.96
C LEU A 117 -1.08 22.66 -18.10
N GLN A 118 -1.68 22.07 -19.13
CA GLN A 118 -2.28 22.82 -20.25
C GLN A 118 -3.34 23.81 -19.77
N THR A 119 -4.18 23.41 -18.82
CA THR A 119 -5.21 24.28 -18.25
C THR A 119 -4.58 25.39 -17.42
N CYS A 120 -3.58 25.07 -16.59
CA CYS A 120 -2.83 26.07 -15.81
C CYS A 120 -2.22 27.14 -16.73
N ILE A 121 -1.53 26.74 -17.81
CA ILE A 121 -0.94 27.64 -18.80
C ILE A 121 -1.98 28.59 -19.38
N ALA A 122 -3.13 28.05 -19.81
CA ALA A 122 -4.22 28.85 -20.38
C ALA A 122 -4.81 29.85 -19.38
N CYS A 123 -4.82 29.52 -18.09
CA CYS A 123 -5.31 30.40 -17.03
C CYS A 123 -4.21 31.31 -16.41
N THR A 124 -2.96 31.22 -16.85
CA THR A 124 -1.85 32.00 -16.28
C THR A 124 -1.77 33.38 -16.92
N SER A 125 -1.79 34.44 -16.12
CA SER A 125 -1.64 35.82 -16.62
C SER A 125 -0.19 36.29 -16.73
N GLY A 126 0.72 35.79 -15.88
CA GLY A 126 2.13 36.17 -15.87
C GLY A 126 2.96 35.49 -16.96
N ALA A 127 3.71 36.26 -17.75
CA ALA A 127 4.54 35.73 -18.83
C ALA A 127 5.64 34.77 -18.33
N VAL A 128 6.33 35.13 -17.23
CA VAL A 128 7.41 34.33 -16.63
C VAL A 128 6.89 32.99 -16.10
N GLU A 129 5.79 33.01 -15.35
CA GLU A 129 5.19 31.76 -14.84
C GLU A 129 4.63 30.89 -15.98
N ARG A 130 4.08 31.51 -17.03
CA ARG A 130 3.61 30.77 -18.22
C ARG A 130 4.76 30.04 -18.91
N GLU A 131 5.89 30.70 -19.10
CA GLU A 131 7.10 30.07 -19.67
C GLU A 131 7.60 28.92 -18.79
N ALA A 132 7.65 29.11 -17.47
CA ALA A 132 8.02 28.06 -16.53
C ALA A 132 7.06 26.85 -16.60
N LEU A 133 5.75 27.08 -16.69
CA LEU A 133 4.76 26.02 -16.87
C LEU A 133 4.89 25.32 -18.23
N HIS A 134 5.26 26.04 -19.31
CA HIS A 134 5.57 25.41 -20.60
C HIS A 134 6.78 24.49 -20.51
N ALA A 135 7.84 24.86 -19.78
CA ALA A 135 9.03 24.03 -19.59
C ALA A 135 8.71 22.69 -18.90
N LEU A 136 7.73 22.67 -17.99
CA LEU A 136 7.25 21.47 -17.30
C LEU A 136 6.58 20.45 -18.25
N GLN A 137 6.23 20.82 -19.48
CA GLN A 137 5.64 19.88 -20.45
C GLN A 137 6.67 18.95 -21.11
N SER A 138 7.97 19.26 -21.00
CA SER A 138 9.02 18.35 -21.49
C SER A 138 8.96 17.02 -20.74
N GLU A 139 9.25 15.90 -21.42
CA GLU A 139 9.17 14.56 -20.81
C GLU A 139 10.02 14.43 -19.53
N ARG A 140 11.21 15.05 -19.53
CA ARG A 140 12.10 15.05 -18.37
C ARG A 140 11.48 15.83 -17.21
N ALA A 141 11.08 17.07 -17.42
CA ALA A 141 10.55 17.92 -16.35
C ALA A 141 9.21 17.39 -15.82
N PHE A 142 8.37 16.83 -16.70
CA PHE A 142 7.11 16.20 -16.29
C PHE A 142 7.34 14.94 -15.44
N ARG A 143 8.36 14.14 -15.79
CA ARG A 143 8.77 12.99 -14.97
C ARG A 143 9.25 13.44 -13.59
N GLU A 144 10.16 14.42 -13.54
CA GLU A 144 10.64 14.99 -12.28
C GLU A 144 9.49 15.55 -11.43
N LEU A 145 8.51 16.22 -12.05
CA LEU A 145 7.30 16.71 -11.37
C LEU A 145 6.48 15.56 -10.75
N ASN A 146 6.33 14.46 -11.48
CA ASN A 146 5.59 13.28 -11.04
C ASN A 146 6.33 12.53 -9.92
N ASP A 147 7.65 12.40 -10.03
CA ASP A 147 8.52 11.78 -9.01
C ASP A 147 8.53 12.59 -7.70
N CYS A 148 8.32 13.91 -7.80
CA CYS A 148 8.11 14.80 -6.66
C CYS A 148 6.68 14.78 -6.10
N HIS A 149 5.77 14.01 -6.70
CA HIS A 149 4.34 13.96 -6.36
C HIS A 149 3.66 15.33 -6.33
N ALA A 150 4.09 16.27 -7.17
CA ALA A 150 3.52 17.62 -7.17
C ALA A 150 2.09 17.59 -7.71
N SER A 151 1.13 17.96 -6.86
CA SER A 151 -0.30 17.98 -7.18
C SER A 151 -0.73 19.21 -7.96
N LEU A 152 -1.97 19.22 -8.46
CA LEU A 152 -2.56 20.43 -9.03
C LEU A 152 -2.58 21.58 -8.00
N LEU A 153 -2.87 21.29 -6.72
CA LEU A 153 -2.84 22.30 -5.66
C LEU A 153 -1.43 22.88 -5.49
N ASP A 154 -0.39 22.05 -5.54
CA ASP A 154 1.01 22.52 -5.45
C ASP A 154 1.37 23.45 -6.61
N LEU A 155 0.92 23.14 -7.83
CA LEU A 155 1.11 24.03 -8.97
C LEU A 155 0.41 25.38 -8.76
N LEU A 156 -0.84 25.38 -8.29
CA LEU A 156 -1.60 26.60 -8.03
C LEU A 156 -0.99 27.44 -6.88
N GLU A 157 -0.36 26.79 -5.90
CA GLU A 157 0.34 27.48 -4.83
C GLU A 157 1.72 27.98 -5.25
N ARG A 158 2.42 27.27 -6.14
CA ARG A 158 3.73 27.68 -6.65
C ARG A 158 3.64 28.83 -7.64
N TYR A 159 2.66 28.80 -8.54
CA TYR A 159 2.49 29.78 -9.62
C TYR A 159 1.24 30.63 -9.34
N LYS A 160 1.44 31.81 -8.76
CA LYS A 160 0.35 32.63 -8.20
C LYS A 160 -0.49 33.32 -9.27
N THR A 161 0.06 33.50 -10.47
CA THR A 161 -0.64 34.14 -11.59
C THR A 161 -1.57 33.19 -12.33
N ILE A 162 -1.65 31.91 -11.93
CA ILE A 162 -2.70 30.99 -12.40
C ILE A 162 -4.06 31.45 -11.84
N GLY A 163 -4.88 32.06 -12.69
CA GLY A 163 -6.24 32.49 -12.39
C GLY A 163 -7.29 31.39 -12.53
N LEU A 164 -7.00 30.16 -12.07
CA LEU A 164 -7.94 29.05 -12.14
C LEU A 164 -9.08 29.26 -11.13
N GLY A 165 -10.34 29.22 -11.57
CA GLY A 165 -11.50 29.31 -10.68
C GLY A 165 -11.76 28.01 -9.91
N PHE A 166 -12.35 28.12 -8.71
CA PHE A 166 -12.62 26.98 -7.83
C PHE A 166 -13.48 25.89 -8.50
N ASN A 167 -14.52 26.26 -9.24
CA ASN A 167 -15.40 25.29 -9.92
C ASN A 167 -14.63 24.47 -10.97
N THR A 168 -13.73 25.13 -11.71
CA THR A 168 -12.86 24.46 -12.69
C THR A 168 -11.87 23.55 -11.98
N PHE A 169 -11.28 23.99 -10.87
CA PHE A 169 -10.42 23.17 -10.04
C PHE A 169 -11.12 21.88 -9.60
N ILE A 170 -12.32 21.97 -9.00
CA ILE A 170 -13.08 20.79 -8.57
C ILE A 170 -13.42 19.87 -9.75
N ALA A 171 -13.80 20.42 -10.91
CA ALA A 171 -14.10 19.64 -12.10
C ALA A 171 -12.88 18.92 -12.70
N MET A 172 -11.66 19.34 -12.36
CA MET A 172 -10.41 18.71 -12.80
C MET A 172 -9.93 17.59 -11.87
N LEU A 173 -10.55 17.42 -10.69
CA LEU A 173 -10.18 16.41 -9.72
C LEU A 173 -10.88 15.08 -9.98
N GLN A 174 -10.21 14.01 -9.53
CA GLN A 174 -10.78 12.67 -9.55
C GLN A 174 -11.61 12.42 -8.27
N PRO A 175 -12.59 11.49 -8.31
CA PRO A 175 -13.25 11.03 -7.10
C PRO A 175 -12.26 10.33 -6.16
N LEU A 176 -12.43 10.53 -4.85
CA LEU A 176 -11.65 9.87 -3.81
C LEU A 176 -11.86 8.35 -3.86
N LYS A 177 -10.78 7.56 -3.89
CA LYS A 177 -10.83 6.10 -4.03
C LYS A 177 -10.31 5.37 -2.78
N PRO A 178 -10.85 4.18 -2.47
CA PRO A 178 -10.32 3.34 -1.41
C PRO A 178 -9.05 2.61 -1.91
N PRO A 179 -7.86 2.86 -1.32
CA PRO A 179 -6.67 2.06 -1.59
C PRO A 179 -6.85 0.64 -1.04
N LEU A 180 -6.05 -0.28 -1.57
CA LEU A 180 -5.99 -1.66 -1.10
C LEU A 180 -4.86 -1.82 -0.09
N TYR A 181 -5.15 -2.50 1.01
CA TYR A 181 -4.18 -2.94 2.01
C TYR A 181 -4.20 -4.47 2.09
N SER A 182 -3.05 -5.13 2.03
CA SER A 182 -3.00 -6.57 2.30
C SER A 182 -3.49 -6.84 3.73
N ILE A 183 -4.47 -7.72 3.85
CA ILE A 183 -4.98 -8.17 5.14
C ILE A 183 -3.86 -8.95 5.85
N SER A 184 -3.64 -8.62 7.11
CA SER A 184 -2.56 -9.15 7.94
C SER A 184 -3.00 -10.13 9.02
N SER A 185 -4.20 -10.68 8.89
CA SER A 185 -4.76 -11.73 9.77
C SER A 185 -5.28 -12.91 8.95
N SER A 186 -5.60 -14.02 9.63
CA SER A 186 -6.29 -15.18 9.06
C SER A 186 -7.69 -15.29 9.67
N PRO A 187 -8.72 -15.58 8.86
CA PRO A 187 -10.08 -15.78 9.35
C PRO A 187 -10.21 -17.04 10.24
N LEU A 188 -9.20 -17.92 10.25
CA LEU A 188 -9.19 -19.08 11.16
C LEU A 188 -9.10 -18.69 12.63
N LEU A 189 -8.55 -17.51 12.95
CA LEU A 189 -8.53 -17.00 14.32
C LEU A 189 -9.85 -16.30 14.66
N ASP A 190 -10.27 -15.35 13.83
CA ASP A 190 -11.53 -14.63 13.93
C ASP A 190 -11.99 -14.21 12.52
N ALA A 191 -13.11 -14.77 12.06
CA ALA A 191 -13.66 -14.46 10.74
C ALA A 191 -14.44 -13.13 10.72
N THR A 192 -14.77 -12.57 11.89
CA THR A 192 -15.57 -11.34 12.02
C THR A 192 -14.73 -10.07 12.00
N SER A 193 -13.40 -10.19 12.12
CA SER A 193 -12.47 -9.06 12.15
C SER A 193 -11.27 -9.36 11.26
N CYS A 194 -10.71 -8.33 10.64
CA CYS A 194 -9.43 -8.45 9.97
C CYS A 194 -8.48 -7.32 10.37
N THR A 195 -7.19 -7.56 10.17
CA THR A 195 -6.15 -6.58 10.50
C THR A 195 -5.44 -6.09 9.25
N VAL A 196 -4.89 -4.88 9.28
CA VAL A 196 -3.98 -4.36 8.25
C VAL A 196 -2.71 -3.84 8.91
N THR A 197 -1.60 -3.96 8.19
CA THR A 197 -0.30 -3.40 8.59
C THR A 197 0.13 -2.38 7.55
N TYR A 198 0.26 -1.11 7.93
CA TYR A 198 0.47 -0.01 6.99
C TYR A 198 1.54 0.97 7.46
N GLY A 199 2.11 1.72 6.52
CA GLY A 199 3.05 2.81 6.80
C GLY A 199 2.34 4.16 6.84
N VAL A 200 2.85 5.08 7.64
CA VAL A 200 2.41 6.48 7.67
C VAL A 200 3.49 7.32 6.99
N ILE A 201 3.09 8.08 5.97
CA ILE A 201 3.97 9.00 5.26
C ILE A 201 3.70 10.40 5.80
N ASP A 202 4.71 10.95 6.47
CA ASP A 202 4.76 12.34 6.89
C ASP A 202 6.22 12.80 6.75
N GLU A 203 6.52 13.45 5.63
CA GLU A 203 7.86 13.88 5.27
C GLU A 203 7.86 15.26 4.61
N ASP A 204 9.02 15.83 4.38
CA ASP A 204 9.12 17.08 3.64
C ASP A 204 8.71 16.84 2.19
N ALA A 205 7.85 17.69 1.65
CA ALA A 205 7.33 17.50 0.31
C ALA A 205 8.47 17.63 -0.70
N LYS A 206 8.68 16.58 -1.51
CA LYS A 206 9.64 16.59 -2.62
C LYS A 206 9.34 17.67 -3.66
N SER A 207 8.10 18.17 -3.71
CA SER A 207 7.69 19.34 -4.50
C SER A 207 8.27 20.66 -3.99
N GLY A 208 8.87 20.68 -2.79
CA GLY A 208 9.37 21.86 -2.10
C GLY A 208 8.29 22.63 -1.33
N ASN A 209 7.04 22.15 -1.31
CA ASN A 209 5.90 22.87 -0.76
C ASN A 209 5.47 22.33 0.61
N GLY A 210 6.25 22.66 1.65
CA GLY A 210 5.94 22.29 3.03
C GLY A 210 6.06 20.78 3.29
N ARG A 211 5.06 20.21 3.96
CA ARG A 211 5.01 18.79 4.34
C ARG A 211 4.11 17.99 3.41
N TYR A 212 4.56 16.80 3.01
CA TYR A 212 3.74 15.81 2.32
C TYR A 212 3.22 14.79 3.33
N VAL A 213 1.90 14.82 3.53
CA VAL A 213 1.18 13.91 4.42
C VAL A 213 0.36 12.96 3.55
N GLY A 214 0.70 11.67 3.59
CA GLY A 214 -0.01 10.64 2.84
C GLY A 214 -1.47 10.54 3.32
N VAL A 215 -2.42 10.73 2.41
CA VAL A 215 -3.87 10.75 2.72
C VAL A 215 -4.30 9.53 3.51
N PHE A 216 -3.90 8.34 3.05
CA PHE A 216 -4.38 7.10 3.64
C PHE A 216 -3.74 6.81 5.01
N GLY A 217 -2.42 6.89 5.10
CA GLY A 217 -1.71 6.64 6.35
C GLY A 217 -2.12 7.59 7.47
N SER A 218 -2.29 8.88 7.15
CA SER A 218 -2.74 9.89 8.12
C SER A 218 -4.21 9.76 8.53
N TYR A 219 -5.09 9.35 7.61
CA TYR A 219 -6.47 9.03 7.97
C TYR A 219 -6.52 7.85 8.93
N LEU A 220 -5.85 6.74 8.60
CA LEU A 220 -5.87 5.54 9.43
C LEU A 220 -5.17 5.73 10.78
N SER A 221 -4.08 6.49 10.84
CA SER A 221 -3.36 6.74 12.10
C SER A 221 -4.16 7.59 13.09
N GLY A 222 -5.12 8.38 12.60
CA GLY A 222 -6.05 9.16 13.43
C GLY A 222 -7.23 8.37 13.97
N LEU A 223 -7.45 7.12 13.54
CA LEU A 223 -8.58 6.31 13.97
C LEU A 223 -8.39 5.76 15.39
N VAL A 224 -9.47 5.77 16.16
CA VAL A 224 -9.56 5.21 17.52
C VAL A 224 -10.63 4.12 17.61
N ILE A 225 -10.61 3.37 18.72
CA ILE A 225 -11.58 2.29 18.96
C ILE A 225 -13.01 2.84 18.91
N GLY A 226 -13.87 2.17 18.13
CA GLY A 226 -15.26 2.54 17.94
C GLY A 226 -15.54 3.42 16.72
N ASP A 227 -14.50 3.96 16.06
CA ASP A 227 -14.69 4.72 14.82
C ASP A 227 -15.28 3.83 13.71
N GLU A 228 -16.21 4.41 12.94
CA GLU A 228 -16.76 3.79 11.74
C GLU A 228 -15.86 4.05 10.54
N VAL A 229 -15.57 2.99 9.77
CA VAL A 229 -14.79 3.07 8.54
C VAL A 229 -15.55 2.41 7.39
N LEU A 230 -15.49 3.02 6.21
CA LEU A 230 -16.09 2.43 5.01
C LEU A 230 -15.08 1.49 4.35
N VAL A 231 -15.40 0.20 4.30
CA VAL A 231 -14.50 -0.86 3.88
C VAL A 231 -15.13 -1.82 2.89
N SER A 232 -14.30 -2.54 2.14
CA SER A 232 -14.71 -3.75 1.43
C SER A 232 -13.55 -4.70 1.32
N VAL A 233 -13.84 -5.99 1.45
CA VAL A 233 -12.88 -7.04 1.09
C VAL A 233 -12.75 -7.10 -0.43
N ARG A 234 -11.53 -7.31 -0.92
CA ARG A 234 -11.22 -7.55 -2.33
C ARG A 234 -10.33 -8.78 -2.41
N ALA A 235 -10.81 -9.77 -3.16
CA ALA A 235 -10.05 -10.98 -3.41
C ALA A 235 -8.72 -10.64 -4.08
N THR A 236 -7.65 -11.30 -3.63
CA THR A 236 -6.37 -11.27 -4.34
C THR A 236 -6.39 -12.19 -5.56
N ASN A 237 -5.27 -12.29 -6.28
CA ASN A 237 -5.16 -13.34 -7.29
C ASN A 237 -5.24 -14.72 -6.60
N LYS A 238 -5.91 -15.69 -7.24
CA LYS A 238 -6.13 -17.03 -6.65
C LYS A 238 -4.86 -17.79 -6.26
N TYR A 239 -3.69 -17.35 -6.70
CA TYR A 239 -2.41 -17.96 -6.37
C TYR A 239 -1.79 -17.35 -5.10
N PHE A 240 -2.26 -16.21 -4.60
CA PHE A 240 -1.74 -15.53 -3.41
C PHE A 240 -2.46 -15.99 -2.12
N HIS A 241 -2.60 -17.30 -1.97
CA HIS A 241 -3.08 -17.97 -0.76
C HIS A 241 -2.17 -19.14 -0.43
N LEU A 242 -2.17 -19.60 0.82
CA LEU A 242 -1.40 -20.78 1.21
C LEU A 242 -1.76 -22.00 0.34
N PRO A 243 -0.82 -22.94 0.14
CA PRO A 243 -1.13 -24.17 -0.60
C PRO A 243 -2.25 -24.97 0.06
N ALA A 244 -3.15 -25.54 -0.75
CA ALA A 244 -4.18 -26.46 -0.24
C ALA A 244 -3.56 -27.68 0.46
N GLU A 245 -2.50 -28.24 -0.13
CA GLU A 245 -1.73 -29.37 0.41
C GLU A 245 -0.64 -28.90 1.40
N ILE A 246 -1.06 -28.19 2.45
CA ILE A 246 -0.17 -27.51 3.41
C ILE A 246 0.79 -28.45 4.16
N SER A 247 0.49 -29.74 4.24
CA SER A 247 1.34 -30.76 4.87
C SER A 247 2.51 -31.22 4.01
N SER A 248 2.44 -31.04 2.68
CA SER A 248 3.45 -31.52 1.74
C SER A 248 4.05 -30.44 0.84
N THR A 249 3.45 -29.25 0.79
CA THR A 249 3.97 -28.13 -0.01
C THR A 249 4.68 -27.11 0.87
N PRO A 250 6.02 -27.00 0.79
CA PRO A 250 6.74 -26.00 1.55
C PRO A 250 6.42 -24.57 1.08
N VAL A 251 6.71 -23.60 1.93
CA VAL A 251 6.45 -22.18 1.64
C VAL A 251 7.72 -21.36 1.77
N LEU A 252 7.98 -20.51 0.78
CA LEU A 252 9.05 -19.52 0.79
C LEU A 252 8.41 -18.13 0.71
N VAL A 253 8.73 -17.29 1.68
CA VAL A 253 8.18 -15.94 1.80
C VAL A 253 9.30 -14.93 1.76
N PHE A 254 9.11 -13.85 1.00
CA PHE A 254 10.07 -12.76 0.91
C PHE A 254 9.34 -11.43 1.08
N GLY A 255 9.77 -10.63 2.05
CA GLY A 255 9.22 -9.29 2.21
C GLY A 255 10.10 -8.34 3.00
N ALA A 256 9.74 -7.06 2.98
CA ALA A 256 10.41 -6.04 3.76
C ALA A 256 9.43 -4.98 4.26
N GLY A 257 9.69 -4.43 5.45
CA GLY A 257 8.83 -3.43 6.07
C GLY A 257 7.36 -3.86 6.16
N THR A 258 6.45 -3.06 5.58
CA THR A 258 5.01 -3.37 5.56
C THR A 258 4.66 -4.57 4.67
N GLY A 259 5.58 -5.05 3.82
CA GLY A 259 5.42 -6.29 3.07
C GLY A 259 5.24 -7.55 3.94
N ILE A 260 5.43 -7.44 5.26
CA ILE A 260 5.04 -8.51 6.21
C ILE A 260 3.52 -8.74 6.27
N ALA A 261 2.71 -7.76 5.85
CA ALA A 261 1.27 -7.74 6.06
C ALA A 261 0.59 -9.07 5.69
N PRO A 262 0.59 -9.53 4.42
CA PRO A 262 -0.10 -10.77 4.07
C PRO A 262 0.51 -12.00 4.76
N PHE A 263 1.81 -11.97 5.01
CA PHE A 263 2.55 -13.09 5.59
C PHE A 263 2.28 -13.26 7.07
N ARG A 264 1.96 -12.20 7.80
CA ARG A 264 1.39 -12.30 9.15
C ARG A 264 0.11 -13.14 9.13
N GLY A 265 -0.77 -12.91 8.15
CA GLY A 265 -1.99 -13.72 7.96
C GLY A 265 -1.65 -15.18 7.69
N PHE A 266 -0.73 -15.47 6.77
CA PHE A 266 -0.29 -16.84 6.48
C PHE A 266 0.33 -17.55 7.69
N ILE A 267 1.20 -16.87 8.43
CA ILE A 267 1.85 -17.46 9.61
C ILE A 267 0.84 -17.68 10.74
N GLN A 268 -0.09 -16.76 10.93
CA GLN A 268 -1.21 -16.92 11.87
C GLN A 268 -2.06 -18.13 11.49
N GLU A 269 -2.40 -18.30 10.21
CA GLU A 269 -3.15 -19.45 9.71
C GLU A 269 -2.42 -20.76 10.00
N ARG A 270 -1.13 -20.83 9.68
CA ARG A 270 -0.27 -21.99 9.97
C ARG A 270 -0.19 -22.28 11.47
N ALA A 271 -0.09 -21.25 12.31
CA ALA A 271 -0.07 -21.43 13.75
C ALA A 271 -1.39 -22.02 14.28
N GLN A 272 -2.55 -21.59 13.75
CA GLN A 272 -3.85 -22.20 14.09
C GLN A 272 -3.95 -23.66 13.64
N GLN A 273 -3.44 -23.98 12.45
CA GLN A 273 -3.41 -25.36 11.95
C GLN A 273 -2.54 -26.28 12.83
N ILE A 274 -1.37 -25.80 13.27
CA ILE A 274 -0.50 -26.52 14.21
C ILE A 274 -1.17 -26.70 15.57
N ALA A 275 -1.80 -25.64 16.09
CA ALA A 275 -2.56 -25.71 17.35
C ALA A 275 -3.72 -26.73 17.27
N ALA A 276 -4.29 -26.93 16.08
CA ALA A 276 -5.29 -27.96 15.80
C ALA A 276 -4.69 -29.37 15.56
N GLY A 277 -3.38 -29.57 15.76
CA GLY A 277 -2.71 -30.86 15.67
C GLY A 277 -2.26 -31.28 14.27
N ARG A 278 -2.27 -30.37 13.29
CA ARG A 278 -1.80 -30.69 11.93
C ARG A 278 -0.29 -30.58 11.81
N THR A 279 0.32 -31.52 11.10
CA THR A 279 1.71 -31.43 10.65
C THR A 279 1.78 -30.65 9.35
N LEU A 280 2.59 -29.60 9.31
CA LEU A 280 2.75 -28.74 8.13
C LEU A 280 4.11 -28.95 7.47
N ALA A 281 4.17 -28.74 6.16
CA ALA A 281 5.44 -28.63 5.45
C ALA A 281 6.20 -27.38 5.94
N PRO A 282 7.55 -27.35 5.80
CA PRO A 282 8.38 -26.23 6.23
C PRO A 282 7.96 -24.90 5.59
N ALA A 283 8.09 -23.81 6.35
CA ALA A 283 7.97 -22.45 5.81
C ALA A 283 9.17 -21.62 6.25
N ILE A 284 9.84 -20.97 5.30
CA ILE A 284 10.91 -20.01 5.58
C ILE A 284 10.48 -18.63 5.10
N MET A 285 10.70 -17.63 5.94
CA MET A 285 10.44 -16.22 5.63
C MET A 285 11.74 -15.42 5.68
N TYR A 286 12.09 -14.78 4.56
CA TYR A 286 13.15 -13.78 4.51
C TYR A 286 12.55 -12.39 4.69
N MET A 287 12.88 -11.75 5.82
CA MET A 287 12.26 -10.48 6.24
C MET A 287 13.28 -9.35 6.38
N GLY A 288 13.09 -8.28 5.62
CA GLY A 288 13.92 -7.08 5.68
C GLY A 288 13.34 -6.00 6.60
N CYS A 289 14.13 -5.49 7.53
CA CYS A 289 13.82 -4.27 8.28
C CYS A 289 15.09 -3.46 8.57
N ARG A 290 15.00 -2.34 9.29
CA ARG A 290 16.16 -1.48 9.57
C ARG A 290 17.01 -2.05 10.70
N SER A 291 16.36 -2.45 11.78
CA SER A 291 16.99 -2.87 13.04
C SER A 291 16.20 -4.01 13.68
N SER A 292 16.91 -4.82 14.44
CA SER A 292 16.36 -5.92 15.24
C SER A 292 15.40 -5.44 16.33
N SER A 293 15.54 -4.20 16.80
CA SER A 293 14.90 -3.71 18.01
C SER A 293 13.95 -2.54 17.80
N SER A 294 13.98 -1.85 16.64
CA SER A 294 13.22 -0.61 16.43
C SER A 294 12.09 -0.71 15.42
N ASP A 295 12.20 -1.59 14.42
CA ASP A 295 11.18 -1.75 13.37
C ASP A 295 10.93 -3.21 12.96
N ARG A 296 11.24 -4.15 13.85
CA ARG A 296 10.85 -5.57 13.74
C ARG A 296 9.36 -5.72 14.07
N LEU A 297 8.54 -5.50 13.06
CA LEU A 297 7.09 -5.50 13.18
C LEU A 297 6.58 -6.83 13.72
N HIS A 298 5.63 -6.76 14.64
CA HIS A 298 4.95 -7.94 15.19
C HIS A 298 5.91 -8.92 15.88
N SER A 299 7.03 -8.44 16.43
CA SER A 299 8.12 -9.26 16.97
C SER A 299 7.67 -10.38 17.90
N ASP A 300 6.80 -10.08 18.85
CA ASP A 300 6.47 -10.99 19.95
C ASP A 300 5.63 -12.18 19.47
N GLU A 301 4.70 -11.95 18.55
CA GLU A 301 3.92 -13.02 17.93
C GLU A 301 4.73 -13.80 16.89
N MET A 302 5.58 -13.13 16.13
CA MET A 302 6.48 -13.77 15.17
C MET A 302 7.47 -14.71 15.87
N ASP A 303 8.03 -14.29 17.01
CA ASP A 303 8.91 -15.13 17.84
C ASP A 303 8.16 -16.34 18.41
N ARG A 304 6.92 -16.14 18.85
CA ARG A 304 6.07 -17.23 19.35
C ARG A 304 5.75 -18.25 18.25
N TRP A 305 5.36 -17.78 17.07
CA TRP A 305 5.04 -18.65 15.94
C TRP A 305 6.27 -19.34 15.35
N THR A 306 7.44 -18.72 15.46
CA THR A 306 8.72 -19.36 15.12
C THR A 306 9.02 -20.52 16.07
N LYS A 307 8.88 -20.31 17.39
CA LYS A 307 9.05 -21.37 18.39
C LYS A 307 8.03 -22.52 18.25
N LEU A 308 6.82 -22.21 17.77
CA LEU A 308 5.78 -23.20 17.48
C LEU A 308 6.10 -24.05 16.22
N GLY A 309 7.07 -23.63 15.40
CA GLY A 309 7.38 -24.27 14.11
C GLY A 309 6.44 -23.84 12.98
N ALA A 310 5.66 -22.77 13.14
CA ALA A 310 4.81 -22.25 12.08
C ALA A 310 5.63 -21.64 10.94
N VAL A 311 6.79 -21.05 11.24
CA VAL A 311 7.69 -20.43 10.26
C VAL A 311 9.12 -20.39 10.82
N ASP A 312 10.13 -20.41 9.95
CA ASP A 312 11.51 -20.04 10.27
C ASP A 312 11.83 -18.67 9.64
N ILE A 313 12.09 -17.65 10.46
CA ILE A 313 12.27 -16.27 9.99
C ILE A 313 13.75 -15.92 9.93
N LYS A 314 14.20 -15.52 8.74
CA LYS A 314 15.55 -15.06 8.43
C LYS A 314 15.54 -13.55 8.21
N TYR A 315 16.05 -12.81 9.18
CA TYR A 315 16.08 -11.35 9.11
C TYR A 315 17.29 -10.81 8.35
N ALA A 316 17.09 -9.69 7.65
CA ALA A 316 18.15 -8.82 7.14
C ALA A 316 17.94 -7.39 7.67
N PHE A 317 18.92 -6.87 8.41
CA PHE A 317 18.84 -5.56 9.06
C PHE A 317 19.69 -4.52 8.31
N SER A 318 19.03 -3.56 7.67
CA SER A 318 19.71 -2.61 6.78
C SER A 318 20.59 -1.57 7.50
N GLN A 319 20.39 -1.37 8.81
CA GLN A 319 21.19 -0.50 9.68
C GLN A 319 22.01 -1.28 10.72
N GLU A 320 21.71 -2.57 10.93
CA GLU A 320 22.38 -3.44 11.91
C GLU A 320 22.86 -4.74 11.25
N SER A 321 23.52 -4.67 10.10
CA SER A 321 23.86 -5.88 9.32
C SER A 321 24.69 -6.89 10.09
N HIS A 322 25.49 -6.46 11.07
CA HIS A 322 26.23 -7.36 11.98
C HIS A 322 25.29 -8.28 12.80
N ALA A 323 24.08 -7.83 13.11
CA ALA A 323 23.04 -8.61 13.80
C ALA A 323 22.23 -9.52 12.85
N SER A 324 22.46 -9.44 11.53
CA SER A 324 21.91 -10.32 10.49
C SER A 324 23.02 -11.00 9.68
N GLU A 325 24.10 -11.37 10.37
CA GLU A 325 25.27 -12.08 9.83
C GLU A 325 25.92 -11.43 8.60
N GLY A 326 25.95 -10.10 8.57
CA GLY A 326 26.49 -9.27 7.49
C GLY A 326 25.48 -8.97 6.37
N CYS A 327 24.28 -9.55 6.39
CA CYS A 327 23.28 -9.36 5.34
C CYS A 327 22.51 -8.05 5.58
N ARG A 328 22.64 -7.09 4.67
CA ARG A 328 21.97 -5.78 4.78
C ARG A 328 20.57 -5.82 4.20
N TYR A 329 20.37 -6.58 3.14
CA TYR A 329 19.10 -6.74 2.45
C TYR A 329 18.75 -8.22 2.29
N ILE A 330 17.47 -8.51 2.02
CA ILE A 330 16.98 -9.88 1.98
C ILE A 330 17.67 -10.70 0.88
N GLN A 331 18.01 -10.11 -0.26
CA GLN A 331 18.74 -10.78 -1.33
C GLN A 331 20.14 -11.25 -0.90
N ASP A 332 20.79 -10.50 0.00
CA ASP A 332 22.08 -10.92 0.57
C ASP A 332 21.89 -12.19 1.42
N ARG A 333 20.80 -12.22 2.21
CA ARG A 333 20.48 -13.35 3.08
C ARG A 333 20.08 -14.59 2.29
N VAL A 334 19.25 -14.40 1.26
CA VAL A 334 18.84 -15.44 0.32
C VAL A 334 20.03 -16.06 -0.39
N TRP A 335 20.99 -15.25 -0.84
CA TRP A 335 22.21 -15.76 -1.48
C TRP A 335 23.10 -16.53 -0.50
N LYS A 336 23.21 -16.05 0.74
CA LYS A 336 23.98 -16.71 1.79
C LYS A 336 23.42 -18.11 2.11
N GLU A 337 22.09 -18.23 2.20
CA GLU A 337 21.37 -19.48 2.49
C GLU A 337 20.82 -20.18 1.22
N ARG A 338 21.44 -19.93 0.05
CA ARG A 338 20.94 -20.40 -1.24
C ARG A 338 20.67 -21.89 -1.33
N GLU A 339 21.43 -22.72 -0.61
CA GLU A 339 21.26 -24.16 -0.63
C GLU A 339 19.89 -24.59 -0.09
N ASP A 340 19.44 -23.99 1.02
CA ASP A 340 18.12 -24.24 1.60
C ASP A 340 17.00 -23.75 0.67
N VAL A 341 17.18 -22.57 0.07
CA VAL A 341 16.22 -22.00 -0.88
C VAL A 341 16.09 -22.89 -2.12
N ILE A 342 17.21 -23.34 -2.68
CA ILE A 342 17.22 -24.27 -3.83
C ILE A 342 16.59 -25.62 -3.45
N ALA A 343 16.89 -26.14 -2.26
CA ALA A 343 16.32 -27.41 -1.80
C ALA A 343 14.80 -27.33 -1.65
N LEU A 344 14.27 -26.28 -0.99
CA LEU A 344 12.83 -26.05 -0.87
C LEU A 344 12.15 -25.83 -2.21
N TRP A 345 12.79 -25.05 -3.09
CA TRP A 345 12.30 -24.86 -4.45
C TRP A 345 12.16 -26.20 -5.19
N ARG A 346 13.17 -27.07 -5.10
CA ARG A 346 13.15 -28.42 -5.69
C ARG A 346 12.08 -29.32 -5.06
N ALA A 347 11.83 -29.17 -3.76
CA ALA A 347 10.78 -29.87 -3.03
C ALA A 347 9.35 -29.38 -3.36
N GLY A 348 9.19 -28.48 -4.34
CA GLY A 348 7.88 -28.02 -4.77
C GLY A 348 7.37 -26.80 -4.03
N ALA A 349 8.24 -26.04 -3.34
CA ALA A 349 7.81 -24.88 -2.58
C ALA A 349 7.00 -23.88 -3.41
N LYS A 350 6.02 -23.26 -2.74
CA LYS A 350 5.28 -22.09 -3.22
C LYS A 350 5.96 -20.83 -2.69
N VAL A 351 6.26 -19.90 -3.59
CA VAL A 351 7.00 -18.67 -3.32
C VAL A 351 6.04 -17.48 -3.33
N PHE A 352 6.12 -16.66 -2.28
CA PHE A 352 5.40 -15.41 -2.17
C PHE A 352 6.34 -14.24 -1.93
N VAL A 353 6.11 -13.14 -2.65
CA VAL A 353 6.90 -11.92 -2.55
C VAL A 353 5.97 -10.74 -2.28
N CYS A 354 6.23 -9.97 -1.23
CA CYS A 354 5.50 -8.74 -0.95
C CYS A 354 6.42 -7.62 -0.48
N GLY A 355 6.34 -6.46 -1.11
CA GLY A 355 7.20 -5.31 -0.80
C GLY A 355 7.18 -4.25 -1.90
N GLY A 356 7.98 -3.21 -1.72
CA GLY A 356 8.13 -2.15 -2.72
C GLY A 356 9.03 -2.55 -3.90
N PRO A 357 9.18 -1.68 -4.93
CA PRO A 357 9.92 -1.98 -6.15
C PRO A 357 11.35 -2.49 -5.94
N ALA A 358 12.11 -1.89 -5.01
CA ALA A 358 13.48 -2.30 -4.70
C ALA A 358 13.58 -3.75 -4.18
N VAL A 359 12.55 -4.24 -3.47
CA VAL A 359 12.47 -5.63 -2.99
C VAL A 359 12.26 -6.56 -4.18
N SER A 360 11.33 -6.20 -5.07
CA SER A 360 11.03 -7.00 -6.26
C SER A 360 12.21 -7.10 -7.22
N GLU A 361 12.94 -6.00 -7.41
CA GLU A 361 14.12 -5.95 -8.28
C GLU A 361 15.25 -6.81 -7.70
N GLY A 362 15.64 -6.58 -6.44
CA GLY A 362 16.70 -7.35 -5.79
C GLY A 362 16.40 -8.86 -5.69
N LEU A 363 15.12 -9.23 -5.51
CA LEU A 363 14.70 -10.63 -5.54
C LEU A 363 14.73 -11.25 -6.94
N GLY A 364 14.41 -10.47 -7.98
CA GLY A 364 14.53 -10.91 -9.37
C GLY A 364 15.97 -11.32 -9.69
N ASP A 365 16.92 -10.43 -9.39
CA ASP A 365 18.35 -10.65 -9.63
C ASP A 365 18.88 -11.88 -8.89
N VAL A 366 18.57 -12.03 -7.59
CA VAL A 366 19.06 -13.18 -6.83
C VAL A 366 18.37 -14.47 -7.25
N SER A 367 17.09 -14.43 -7.61
CA SER A 367 16.37 -15.63 -8.06
C SER A 367 16.94 -16.16 -9.37
N GLN A 368 17.33 -15.29 -10.31
CA GLN A 368 18.03 -15.69 -11.53
C GLN A 368 19.36 -16.40 -11.21
N LYS A 369 20.16 -15.86 -10.29
CA LYS A 369 21.40 -16.49 -9.83
C LYS A 369 21.17 -17.85 -9.16
N LEU A 370 20.15 -17.97 -8.32
CA LEU A 370 19.78 -19.24 -7.68
C LEU A 370 19.40 -20.32 -8.71
N LEU A 371 18.69 -19.94 -9.77
CA LEU A 371 18.30 -20.85 -10.84
C LEU A 371 19.54 -21.36 -11.58
N LEU A 372 20.43 -20.47 -11.98
CA LEU A 372 21.68 -20.81 -12.66
C LEU A 372 22.55 -21.72 -11.78
N GLU A 373 22.70 -21.42 -10.50
CA GLU A 373 23.42 -22.26 -9.54
C GLU A 373 22.78 -23.66 -9.42
N SER A 374 21.45 -23.71 -9.32
CA SER A 374 20.71 -24.97 -9.26
C SER A 374 20.91 -25.81 -10.52
N ILE A 375 20.95 -25.20 -11.71
CA ILE A 375 21.14 -25.91 -12.99
C ILE A 375 22.59 -26.37 -13.14
N LYS A 376 23.55 -25.51 -12.82
CA LYS A 376 24.98 -25.82 -12.84
C LYS A 376 25.32 -26.98 -11.90
N SER A 377 24.72 -27.03 -10.70
CA SER A 377 24.89 -28.15 -9.76
C SER A 377 24.42 -29.50 -10.31
N ARG A 378 23.63 -29.52 -11.40
CA ARG A 378 23.17 -30.73 -12.09
C ARG A 378 24.01 -31.05 -13.34
N GLY A 379 25.11 -30.32 -13.57
CA GLY A 379 25.93 -30.47 -14.77
C GLY A 379 25.24 -30.00 -16.04
N GLN A 380 24.24 -29.12 -15.91
CA GLN A 380 23.51 -28.53 -17.03
C GLN A 380 23.94 -27.06 -17.19
N GLU A 381 23.72 -26.53 -18.38
CA GLU A 381 23.89 -25.10 -18.68
C GLU A 381 22.56 -24.51 -19.13
N MET A 382 22.36 -23.24 -18.86
CA MET A 382 21.19 -22.47 -19.28
C MET A 382 21.64 -21.02 -19.45
N SER A 383 21.18 -20.35 -20.52
CA SER A 383 21.51 -18.95 -20.76
C SER A 383 20.71 -18.02 -19.84
N ASP A 384 21.13 -16.76 -19.74
CA ASP A 384 20.41 -15.75 -18.97
C ASP A 384 19.01 -15.48 -19.56
N GLU A 385 18.85 -15.51 -20.89
CA GLU A 385 17.56 -15.36 -21.55
C GLU A 385 16.61 -16.54 -21.28
N GLU A 386 17.15 -17.76 -21.23
CA GLU A 386 16.40 -18.95 -20.85
C GLU A 386 15.97 -18.89 -19.37
N ALA A 387 16.83 -18.36 -18.50
CA ALA A 387 16.52 -18.12 -17.09
C ALA A 387 15.34 -17.16 -16.93
N GLU A 388 15.37 -16.03 -17.64
CA GLU A 388 14.31 -15.02 -17.58
C GLU A 388 12.97 -15.61 -18.04
N LYS A 389 12.97 -16.29 -19.20
CA LYS A 389 11.77 -16.96 -19.72
C LYS A 389 11.23 -18.01 -18.73
N TRP A 390 12.11 -18.80 -18.11
CA TRP A 390 11.73 -19.79 -17.13
C TRP A 390 11.00 -19.20 -15.92
N PHE A 391 11.41 -18.00 -15.47
CA PHE A 391 10.76 -17.29 -14.37
C PHE A 391 9.39 -16.75 -14.77
N GLN A 392 9.29 -16.16 -15.98
CA GLN A 392 8.02 -15.66 -16.50
C GLN A 392 6.96 -16.77 -16.58
N ASP A 393 7.34 -17.98 -17.05
CA ASP A 393 6.43 -19.13 -17.14
C ASP A 393 5.93 -19.64 -15.77
N ARG A 394 6.57 -19.26 -14.67
CA ARG A 394 6.24 -19.69 -13.30
C ARG A 394 5.59 -18.61 -12.45
N ARG A 395 5.53 -17.38 -12.97
CA ARG A 395 4.78 -16.29 -12.34
C ARG A 395 3.32 -16.65 -12.23
N ASN A 396 2.70 -16.33 -11.09
CA ASN A 396 1.30 -16.63 -10.79
C ASN A 396 0.96 -18.13 -10.90
N VAL A 397 1.94 -19.01 -10.63
CA VAL A 397 1.70 -20.45 -10.46
C VAL A 397 2.43 -20.94 -9.21
N ARG A 398 3.76 -20.77 -9.19
CA ARG A 398 4.60 -21.11 -8.04
C ARG A 398 5.36 -19.92 -7.46
N TYR A 399 5.50 -18.84 -8.24
CA TYR A 399 6.11 -17.59 -7.82
C TYR A 399 5.07 -16.48 -7.91
N VAL A 400 4.58 -16.00 -6.77
CA VAL A 400 3.45 -15.08 -6.70
C VAL A 400 3.90 -13.77 -6.05
N VAL A 401 3.62 -12.67 -6.72
CA VAL A 401 4.12 -11.34 -6.35
C VAL A 401 2.93 -10.44 -6.02
N ASP A 402 2.99 -9.82 -4.85
CA ASP A 402 2.07 -8.79 -4.37
C ASP A 402 2.88 -7.52 -4.07
N VAL A 403 3.13 -6.71 -5.11
CA VAL A 403 3.97 -5.51 -5.01
C VAL A 403 3.09 -4.28 -5.12
N PHE A 404 3.28 -3.36 -4.18
CA PHE A 404 2.65 -2.05 -4.15
C PHE A 404 3.66 -0.99 -4.57
N ALA A 405 3.20 -0.02 -5.37
CA ALA A 405 4.01 1.09 -5.88
C ALA A 405 4.13 2.23 -4.86
#